data_AF-A0A9X8YQ90-F1
#
_entry.id   AF-A0A9X8YQ90-F1
#
_cell.length_a   1.000
_cell.length_b   1.000
_cell.length_c   1.000
_cell.angle_alpha   90.00
_cell.angle_beta   90.00
_cell.angle_gamma   90.00
#
_symmetry.space_group_name_H-M   'P 1'
#
loop_
_entity.id
_entity.type
_entity.pdbx_description
1 polymer ?
#
loop_
_entity_poly.entity_id
_entity_poly.type
_entity_poly.pdbx_seq_one_letter_code
_entity_poly.pdbx_strand_id
1 'polypeptide(L)' 'MAIKLEVKNLYKIFGEHPERAFKLLDKGLTKDRLFEKTGLSLGVKDATLAIEEGEIFVIMGLSGSGKSTLVRLL' A
#
# COMPACT_ATOMS: atom_id res chain seq x y z
N MET A 1 19.70 0.68 19.11
CA MET A 1 18.40 1.30 18.82
C MET A 1 17.44 0.17 18.48
N ALA A 2 16.19 0.22 18.94
CA ALA A 2 15.22 -0.87 18.78
C ALA A 2 14.16 -0.46 17.74
N ILE A 3 13.82 -1.37 16.83
CA ILE A 3 12.72 -1.16 15.88
C ILE A 3 11.42 -1.11 16.69
N LYS A 4 10.69 0.00 16.61
CA LYS A 4 9.40 0.19 17.29
C LYS A 4 8.25 -0.32 16.44
N LEU A 5 8.34 -0.15 15.13
CA LEU A 5 7.32 -0.58 14.16
C LEU A 5 8.01 -1.18 12.93
N GLU A 6 7.57 -2.36 12.51
CA GLU A 6 8.03 -3.01 11.29
C GLU A 6 6.82 -3.46 10.47
N VAL A 7 6.82 -3.10 9.18
CA VAL A 7 5.81 -3.53 8.21
C VAL A 7 6.53 -4.12 7.01
N LYS A 8 6.04 -5.27 6.55
CA LYS A 8 6.58 -6.01 5.41
C LYS A 8 5.47 -6.32 4.42
N ASN A 9 5.74 -6.04 3.15
CA ASN A 9 4.87 -6.37 2.01
C ASN A 9 3.40 -5.99 2.23
N LEU A 10 3.13 -4.79 2.75
CA LEU A 10 1.78 -4.35 3.05
C LEU A 10 1.06 -3.89 1.77
N TYR A 11 -0.14 -4.42 1.57
CA TYR A 11 -1.04 -4.02 0.50
C TYR A 11 -2.38 -3.55 1.06
N LYS A 12 -2.97 -2.56 0.38
CA LYS A 12 -4.37 -2.22 0.57
C LYS A 12 -5.05 -2.09 -0.78
N ILE A 13 -6.03 -2.94 -0.98
CA ILE A 13 -6.86 -3.00 -2.18
C ILE A 13 -8.31 -2.77 -1.74
N PHE A 14 -8.99 -1.88 -2.45
CA PHE A 14 -10.39 -1.54 -2.21
C PHE A 14 -11.27 -2.11 -3.31
N GLY A 15 -12.49 -2.51 -2.96
CA GLY A 15 -13.47 -3.11 -3.87
C GLY A 15 -13.84 -4.54 -3.47
N GLU A 16 -14.76 -5.13 -4.23
CA GLU A 16 -15.28 -6.49 -4.03
C GLU A 16 -14.24 -7.54 -4.46
N HIS A 17 -14.05 -8.59 -3.68
CA HIS A 17 -13.09 -9.67 -3.98
C HIS A 17 -11.65 -9.20 -4.26
N PRO A 18 -11.04 -8.43 -3.34
CA PRO A 18 -9.73 -7.77 -3.54
C PRO A 18 -8.58 -8.76 -3.81
N GLU A 19 -8.69 -10.01 -3.37
CA GLU A 19 -7.69 -11.06 -3.57
C GLU A 19 -7.38 -11.35 -5.04
N ARG A 20 -8.32 -11.05 -5.95
CA ARG A 20 -8.14 -11.24 -7.40
C ARG A 20 -7.09 -10.32 -7.99
N ALA A 21 -6.80 -9.18 -7.34
CA ALA A 21 -5.81 -8.23 -7.81
C ALA A 21 -4.38 -8.81 -7.78
N PHE A 22 -4.05 -9.68 -6.82
CA PHE A 22 -2.67 -10.21 -6.70
C PHE A 22 -2.22 -10.91 -7.98
N LYS A 23 -3.06 -11.77 -8.57
CA LYS A 23 -2.78 -12.46 -9.85
C LYS A 23 -2.49 -11.50 -11.01
N LEU A 24 -3.03 -10.29 -10.97
CA LEU A 24 -2.84 -9.26 -12.00
C LEU A 24 -1.62 -8.40 -11.68
N LEU A 25 -1.40 -8.08 -10.41
CA LEU A 25 -0.21 -7.37 -9.94
C LEU A 25 1.07 -8.17 -10.18
N ASP A 26 1.04 -9.49 -9.97
CA ASP A 26 2.15 -10.41 -10.27
C ASP A 26 2.51 -10.42 -11.76
N LYS A 27 1.54 -10.10 -12.63
CA LYS A 27 1.73 -9.95 -14.08
C LYS A 27 2.22 -8.55 -14.46
N GLY A 28 2.57 -7.70 -13.49
CA GLY A 28 3.07 -6.35 -13.71
C GLY A 28 1.99 -5.33 -14.08
N LEU A 29 0.71 -5.64 -13.86
CA LEU A 29 -0.37 -4.72 -14.21
C LEU A 29 -0.29 -3.43 -13.38
N THR A 30 -0.49 -2.28 -14.03
CA THR A 30 -0.47 -0.97 -13.36
C THR A 30 -1.76 -0.75 -12.56
N LYS A 31 -1.72 0.19 -11.61
CA LYS A 31 -2.87 0.59 -10.79
C LYS A 31 -4.08 0.98 -11.65
N ASP A 32 -3.88 1.81 -12.65
CA ASP A 32 -4.98 2.33 -13.48
C ASP A 32 -5.60 1.20 -14.31
N ARG A 33 -4.77 0.33 -14.89
CA ARG A 33 -5.24 -0.85 -15.64
C ARG A 33 -5.94 -1.88 -14.76
N LEU A 34 -5.51 -2.03 -13.51
CA LEU A 34 -6.20 -2.88 -12.53
C LEU A 34 -7.61 -2.35 -12.29
N PHE A 35 -7.74 -1.05 -12.03
CA PHE A 35 -9.03 -0.41 -11.81
C PHE A 35 -9.94 -0.53 -13.04
N GLU A 36 -9.45 -0.19 -14.24
CA GLU A 36 -10.21 -0.30 -15.49
C GLU A 36 -10.77 -1.72 -15.73
N LYS A 37 -9.98 -2.77 -15.43
CA LYS A 37 -10.37 -4.16 -15.70
C LYS A 37 -11.26 -4.78 -14.64
N THR A 38 -11.19 -4.31 -13.40
CA THR A 38 -11.74 -5.05 -12.25
C THR A 38 -12.60 -4.20 -11.31
N GLY A 39 -12.55 -2.87 -11.43
CA GLY A 39 -13.10 -1.96 -10.43
C GLY A 39 -12.29 -1.91 -9.12
N LEU A 40 -11.21 -2.68 -8.99
CA LEU A 40 -10.38 -2.70 -7.79
C LEU A 40 -9.41 -1.52 -7.77
N SER A 41 -9.41 -0.77 -6.67
CA SER A 41 -8.52 0.36 -6.48
C SER A 41 -7.33 -0.01 -5.59
N LEU A 42 -6.11 0.18 -6.11
CA LEU A 42 -4.88 -0.05 -5.37
C LEU A 42 -4.51 1.18 -4.53
N GLY A 43 -4.67 1.06 -3.22
CA GLY A 43 -4.38 2.12 -2.24
C GLY A 43 -2.94 2.13 -1.76
N VAL A 44 -2.42 0.95 -1.41
CA VAL A 44 -1.02 0.74 -0.99
C VAL A 44 -0.51 -0.50 -1.71
N LYS A 45 0.69 -0.42 -2.30
CA LYS A 45 1.34 -1.50 -3.04
C LYS A 45 2.70 -1.79 -2.40
N ASP A 46 2.85 -3.00 -1.85
CA ASP A 46 4.13 -3.53 -1.37
C ASP A 46 4.92 -2.58 -0.45
N ALA A 47 4.24 -1.95 0.52
CA ALA A 47 4.91 -1.06 1.45
C ALA A 47 5.71 -1.89 2.48
N THR A 48 7.02 -1.68 2.53
CA THR A 48 7.94 -2.26 3.51
C THR A 48 8.71 -1.12 4.17
N LEU A 49 8.59 -0.98 5.49
CA LEU A 49 9.25 0.07 6.27
C LEU A 49 9.49 -0.38 7.73
N ALA A 50 10.52 0.18 8.34
CA ALA A 50 10.80 0.03 9.76
C ALA A 50 11.01 1.42 10.36
N ILE A 51 10.44 1.66 11.54
CA ILE A 51 10.57 2.92 12.29
C ILE A 51 11.21 2.61 13.63
N GLU A 52 12.29 3.30 13.95
CA GLU A 52 13.02 3.14 15.20
C GLU A 52 12.38 3.93 16.36
N GLU A 53 12.65 3.51 17.60
CA GLU A 53 12.22 4.24 18.79
C GLU A 53 12.80 5.67 18.79
N GLY A 54 11.92 6.68 18.84
CA GLY A 54 12.30 8.10 18.84
C GLY A 54 12.47 8.72 17.44
N GLU A 55 12.32 7.95 16.37
CA GLU A 55 12.40 8.44 14.99
C GLU A 55 11.17 9.27 14.60
N ILE A 56 11.39 10.41 13.94
CA ILE A 56 10.32 11.16 13.27
C ILE A 56 10.27 10.73 11.81
N PHE A 57 9.24 9.94 11.47
CA PHE A 57 9.03 9.45 10.12
C PHE A 57 7.97 10.27 9.37
N VAL A 58 8.33 10.82 8.20
CA VAL A 58 7.45 11.70 7.40
C VAL A 58 7.03 11.00 6.10
N ILE A 59 5.72 10.96 5.84
CA ILE A 59 5.14 10.41 4.60
C ILE A 59 4.66 11.55 3.69
N MET A 60 5.26 11.68 2.50
CA MET A 60 4.93 12.72 1.51
C MET A 60 4.44 12.12 0.19
N GLY A 61 3.85 12.97 -0.68
CA GLY A 61 3.33 12.57 -1.99
C GLY A 61 2.05 13.29 -2.41
N LEU A 62 1.68 13.16 -3.69
CA LEU A 62 0.52 13.82 -4.29
C LEU A 62 -0.82 13.35 -3.72
N SER A 63 -1.90 14.11 -3.95
CA SER A 63 -3.25 13.68 -3.60
C SER A 63 -3.58 12.32 -4.24
N GLY A 64 -4.22 11.42 -3.48
CA GLY A 64 -4.57 10.07 -3.97
C GLY A 64 -3.43 9.04 -4.00
N SER A 65 -2.21 9.40 -3.57
CA SER A 65 -1.05 8.48 -3.58
C SER A 65 -1.06 7.38 -2.50
N GLY A 66 -2.04 7.39 -1.59
CA GLY A 66 -2.18 6.36 -0.54
C GLY A 66 -1.59 6.72 0.84
N LYS A 67 -1.05 7.94 1.04
CA LYS A 67 -0.42 8.36 2.31
C LYS A 67 -1.30 8.12 3.54
N SER A 68 -2.49 8.72 3.55
CA SER A 68 -3.42 8.61 4.67
C SER A 68 -4.05 7.21 4.75
N THR A 69 -3.95 6.40 3.70
CA THR A 69 -4.33 4.98 3.75
C THR A 69 -3.25 4.19 4.49
N LEU A 70 -1.97 4.40 4.16
CA LEU A 70 -0.84 3.78 4.84
C LEU A 70 -0.87 4.09 6.35
N VAL A 71 -1.01 5.37 6.73
CA VAL A 71 -1.06 5.79 8.15
C VAL A 71 -2.21 5.13 8.91
N ARG A 72 -3.33 4.80 8.27
CA ARG A 72 -4.47 4.14 8.92
C ARG A 72 -4.29 2.62 9.06
N LEU A 73 -3.28 2.04 8.42
CA LEU A 73 -2.94 0.62 8.51
C LEU A 73 -1.83 0.35 9.52
N LEU A 74 -1.07 1.39 9.89
CA LEU A 74 -0.07 1.38 10.96
C LEU A 74 -0.76 1.56 12.31
#